data_AF-A0A3D5XZV5-F1
#
_entry.id   AF-A0A3D5XZV5-F1
#
_cell.length_a   1.000
_cell.length_b   1.000
_cell.length_c   1.000
_cell.angle_alpha   90.00
_cell.angle_beta   90.00
_cell.angle_gamma   90.00
#
_symmetry.space_group_name_H-M   'P 1'
#
loop_
_entity.id
_entity.type
_entity.pdbx_description
1 polymer ?
#
loop_
_entity_poly.entity_id
_entity_poly.type
_entity_poly.pdbx_seq_one_letter_code
_entity_poly.pdbx_strand_id
1 'polypeptide(L)'
;MYFDRTGWATHKIRHTSGTKDIYVDANPWIFAYINGQWVGGTFEWMTPTTNCRTVSKVDGAHVKRAPMSGSWKPKSGETVYIMVSATARFAQHIKTLKRTSVVKVIWP
;
A
#
# COMPACT_ATOMS: atom_id res chain seq x y z
N MET A 1 10.62 3.72 -3.98
CA MET A 1 10.12 5.08 -3.64
C MET A 1 10.74 5.46 -2.31
N TYR A 2 11.44 6.59 -2.23
CA TYR A 2 12.01 7.10 -0.97
C TYR A 2 11.12 8.23 -0.47
N PHE A 3 10.77 8.23 0.81
CA PHE A 3 9.93 9.26 1.44
C PHE A 3 10.23 9.33 2.93
N ASP A 4 10.13 10.52 3.51
CA ASP A 4 10.36 10.75 4.93
C ASP A 4 9.15 10.25 5.75
N ARG A 5 9.45 9.42 6.74
CA ARG A 5 8.47 8.85 7.70
C ARG A 5 8.69 9.36 9.13
N THR A 6 9.49 10.40 9.29
CA THR A 6 9.76 10.98 10.61
C THR A 6 8.45 11.37 11.31
N GLY A 7 8.28 10.83 12.51
CA GLY A 7 7.09 11.04 13.33
C GLY A 7 5.82 10.35 12.84
N TRP A 8 5.92 9.25 12.08
CA TRP A 8 4.79 8.36 11.80
C TRP A 8 4.66 7.34 12.96
N ALA A 9 3.44 7.16 13.47
CA ALA A 9 3.21 6.24 14.58
C ALA A 9 3.47 4.78 14.16
N THR A 10 4.19 4.06 15.01
CA THR A 10 4.47 2.64 14.81
C THR A 10 3.51 1.79 15.66
N HIS A 11 3.01 0.71 15.08
CA HIS A 11 2.03 -0.19 15.68
C HIS A 11 2.52 -1.63 15.65
N LYS A 12 2.26 -2.38 16.73
CA LYS A 12 2.48 -3.82 16.78
C LYS A 12 1.23 -4.54 16.23
N ILE A 13 1.42 -5.39 15.23
CA ILE A 13 0.36 -6.26 14.67
C ILE A 13 0.82 -7.71 14.64
N ARG A 14 -0.13 -8.66 14.66
CA ARG A 14 0.17 -10.07 14.41
C ARG A 14 0.48 -10.27 12.93
N HIS A 15 1.62 -10.87 12.61
CA HIS A 15 1.96 -11.23 11.23
C HIS A 15 0.90 -12.19 10.65
N THR A 16 0.68 -12.17 9.34
CA THR A 16 -0.33 -13.02 8.67
C THR A 16 -0.08 -14.51 8.83
N SER A 17 1.16 -14.93 9.08
CA SER A 17 1.49 -16.32 9.45
C SER A 17 0.95 -16.73 10.82
N GLY A 18 0.54 -15.77 11.65
CA GLY A 18 0.08 -16.03 13.00
C GLY A 18 1.17 -16.55 13.94
N THR A 19 2.46 -16.42 13.59
CA THR A 19 3.59 -16.96 14.39
C THR A 19 4.45 -15.91 15.07
N LYS A 20 4.42 -14.66 14.60
CA LYS A 20 5.20 -13.55 15.17
C LYS A 20 4.46 -12.23 15.14
N ASP A 21 4.86 -11.32 16.00
CA ASP A 21 4.42 -9.92 15.96
C ASP A 21 5.40 -9.12 15.10
N ILE A 22 4.88 -8.12 14.41
CA ILE A 22 5.67 -7.18 13.60
C ILE A 22 5.27 -5.74 13.93
N TYR A 23 6.21 -4.82 13.71
CA TYR A 23 5.97 -3.39 13.82
C TYR A 23 5.76 -2.78 12.44
N VAL A 24 4.70 -1.99 12.30
CA VAL A 24 4.31 -1.33 11.05
C VAL A 24 3.97 0.13 11.31
N ASP A 25 4.31 0.99 10.35
CA ASP A 25 4.09 2.44 10.46
C ASP A 25 3.37 3.04 9.25
N ALA A 26 3.28 2.29 8.14
CA ALA A 26 2.80 2.79 6.88
C ALA A 26 2.08 1.74 6.01
N ASN A 27 1.23 2.23 5.11
CA ASN A 27 0.64 1.45 4.04
C ASN A 27 0.89 2.13 2.67
N PRO A 28 1.46 1.42 1.69
CA PRO A 28 1.52 1.88 0.33
C PRO A 28 0.18 1.64 -0.36
N TRP A 29 -0.19 2.59 -1.20
CA TRP A 29 -1.41 2.60 -1.99
C TRP A 29 -1.08 2.54 -3.46
N ILE A 30 -1.95 1.89 -4.22
CA ILE A 30 -1.99 1.99 -5.68
C ILE A 30 -3.36 2.46 -6.12
N PHE A 31 -3.39 3.27 -7.18
CA PHE A 31 -4.58 3.71 -7.88
C PHE A 31 -4.45 3.35 -9.35
N ALA A 32 -5.45 2.67 -9.89
CA ALA A 32 -5.50 2.30 -11.31
C ALA A 32 -6.86 2.66 -11.89
N TYR A 33 -6.88 2.89 -13.21
CA TYR A 33 -8.10 3.24 -13.92
C TYR A 33 -8.73 1.98 -14.51
N ILE A 34 -9.84 1.55 -13.93
CA ILE A 34 -10.49 0.29 -14.25
C ILE A 34 -11.95 0.60 -14.61
N ASN A 35 -12.40 0.15 -15.78
CA ASN A 35 -13.78 0.29 -16.25
C ASN A 35 -14.34 1.71 -16.14
N GLY A 36 -13.52 2.73 -16.47
CA GLY A 36 -13.96 4.13 -16.47
C GLY A 36 -13.86 4.83 -15.11
N GLN A 37 -13.28 4.21 -14.08
CA GLN A 37 -13.17 4.79 -12.74
C GLN A 37 -11.79 4.57 -12.12
N TRP A 38 -11.31 5.58 -11.37
CA TRP A 38 -10.16 5.42 -10.50
C TRP A 38 -10.52 4.58 -9.28
N VAL A 39 -9.82 3.46 -9.13
CA VAL A 39 -9.95 2.55 -7.99
C VAL A 39 -8.63 2.60 -7.22
N GLY A 40 -8.70 2.68 -5.90
CA GLY A 40 -7.50 2.73 -5.04
C GLY A 40 -7.58 1.76 -3.87
N GLY A 41 -6.43 1.21 -3.49
CA GLY A 41 -6.35 0.34 -2.31
C GLY A 41 -4.91 0.16 -1.80
N THR A 42 -4.81 -0.19 -0.51
CA THR A 42 -3.53 -0.58 0.09
C THR A 42 -3.16 -1.99 -0.34
N PHE A 43 -1.89 -2.24 -0.63
CA PHE A 43 -1.42 -3.59 -1.02
C PHE A 43 -0.49 -4.25 0.00
N GLU A 44 0.16 -3.48 0.87
CA GLU A 44 1.11 -4.05 1.84
C GLU A 44 1.14 -3.35 3.20
N TRP A 45 1.86 -3.97 4.12
CA TRP A 45 2.38 -3.33 5.33
C TRP A 45 3.82 -2.90 5.13
N MET A 46 4.20 -1.74 5.66
CA MET A 46 5.60 -1.31 5.72
C MET A 46 6.06 -1.28 7.17
N THR A 47 7.28 -1.75 7.40
CA THR A 47 7.94 -1.62 8.69
C THR A 47 8.72 -0.30 8.72
N PRO A 48 9.02 0.27 9.90
CA PRO A 48 9.79 1.51 10.00
C PRO A 48 11.14 1.49 9.29
N THR A 49 11.73 0.30 9.16
CA THR A 49 13.06 0.10 8.56
C THR A 49 13.02 -0.31 7.09
N THR A 50 11.87 -0.70 6.54
CA THR A 50 11.76 -1.14 5.14
C THR A 50 11.11 -0.07 4.26
N ASN A 51 11.77 0.26 3.15
CA ASN A 51 11.33 1.24 2.16
C ASN A 51 11.16 0.64 0.75
N CYS A 52 11.51 -0.64 0.57
CA CYS A 52 11.42 -1.36 -0.70
C CYS A 52 10.52 -2.60 -0.57
N ARG A 53 9.70 -2.83 -1.58
CA ARG A 53 8.83 -4.02 -1.73
C ARG A 53 8.92 -4.53 -3.17
N THR A 54 8.74 -5.83 -3.35
CA THR A 54 8.77 -6.43 -4.69
C THR A 54 7.53 -6.04 -5.47
N VAL A 55 7.73 -5.70 -6.75
CA VAL A 55 6.67 -5.31 -7.70
C VAL A 55 5.57 -6.38 -7.80
N SER A 56 5.92 -7.66 -7.63
CA SER A 56 4.98 -8.79 -7.57
C SER A 56 3.92 -8.74 -6.47
N LYS A 57 4.05 -7.80 -5.50
CA LYS A 57 3.06 -7.59 -4.43
C LYS A 57 2.00 -6.56 -4.79
N VAL A 58 2.07 -6.01 -6.00
CA VAL A 58 1.13 -5.02 -6.49
C VAL A 58 0.17 -5.70 -7.46
N ASP A 59 -0.75 -6.47 -6.89
CA ASP A 59 -1.79 -7.19 -7.61
C ASP A 59 -3.07 -7.33 -6.77
N GLY A 60 -4.09 -7.93 -7.35
CA GLY A 60 -5.37 -8.16 -6.73
C GLY A 60 -5.38 -9.14 -5.55
N ALA A 61 -4.33 -9.95 -5.37
CA ALA A 61 -4.20 -10.78 -4.18
C ALA A 61 -3.84 -9.92 -2.95
N HIS A 62 -3.17 -8.80 -3.19
CA HIS A 62 -2.72 -7.85 -2.18
C HIS A 62 -3.64 -6.64 -2.03
N VAL A 63 -4.13 -6.09 -3.14
CA VAL A 63 -5.11 -5.01 -3.22
C VAL A 63 -6.51 -5.60 -3.08
N LYS A 64 -6.90 -5.90 -1.84
CA LYS A 64 -8.19 -6.53 -1.48
C LYS A 64 -9.39 -5.58 -1.58
N ARG A 65 -9.41 -4.70 -2.58
CA ARG A 65 -10.49 -3.72 -2.83
C ARG A 65 -11.11 -4.01 -4.20
N ALA A 66 -12.40 -4.32 -4.26
CA ALA A 66 -13.09 -4.48 -5.54
C ALA A 66 -13.04 -3.19 -6.38
N PRO A 67 -12.93 -3.27 -7.72
CA PRO A 67 -12.77 -4.46 -8.57
C PRO A 67 -11.34 -5.01 -8.67
N MET A 68 -10.36 -4.45 -7.96
CA MET A 68 -8.98 -4.94 -7.99
C MET A 68 -8.81 -6.27 -7.25
N SER A 69 -9.65 -6.57 -6.27
CA SER A 69 -9.55 -7.82 -5.51
C SER A 69 -9.67 -9.06 -6.40
N GLY A 70 -8.71 -9.97 -6.31
CA GLY A 70 -8.67 -11.20 -7.08
C GLY A 70 -7.64 -11.16 -8.21
N SER A 71 -8.11 -11.12 -9.45
CA SER A 71 -7.29 -11.35 -10.65
C SER A 71 -6.65 -10.10 -11.25
N TRP A 72 -6.97 -8.90 -10.76
CA TRP A 72 -6.41 -7.67 -11.32
C TRP A 72 -4.89 -7.66 -11.17
N LYS A 73 -4.20 -7.28 -12.24
CA LYS A 73 -2.77 -7.02 -12.27
C LYS A 73 -2.54 -5.83 -13.19
N PRO A 74 -1.75 -4.83 -12.76
CA PRO A 74 -1.33 -3.76 -13.65
C PRO A 74 -0.51 -4.33 -14.82
N LYS A 75 -0.74 -3.82 -16.02
CA LYS A 75 -0.06 -4.26 -17.25
C LYS A 75 1.12 -3.36 -17.58
N SER A 76 2.17 -3.91 -18.18
CA SER A 76 3.30 -3.08 -18.68
C SER A 76 2.77 -1.96 -19.60
N GLY A 77 3.25 -0.74 -19.40
CA GLY A 77 2.78 0.48 -20.07
C GLY A 77 1.54 1.13 -19.45
N GLU A 78 0.85 0.48 -18.50
CA GLU A 78 -0.31 1.06 -17.81
C GLU A 78 0.13 2.22 -16.90
N THR A 79 -0.62 3.33 -16.94
CA THR A 79 -0.45 4.40 -15.96
C THR A 79 -1.17 4.04 -14.68
N VAL A 80 -0.41 3.93 -13.60
CA VAL A 80 -0.92 3.83 -12.24
C VAL A 80 -0.41 4.99 -11.40
N TYR A 81 -1.01 5.20 -10.25
CA TYR A 81 -0.52 6.15 -9.27
C TYR A 81 -0.20 5.48 -7.95
N ILE A 82 0.84 5.96 -7.28
CA ILE A 82 1.31 5.41 -6.01
C ILE A 82 1.45 6.54 -4.99
N MET A 83 1.05 6.27 -3.75
CA MET A 83 1.44 7.07 -2.58
C MET A 83 1.62 6.17 -1.37
N VAL A 84 2.17 6.72 -0.29
CA VAL A 84 2.23 6.04 1.00
C VAL A 84 1.53 6.90 2.05
N SER A 85 0.77 6.27 2.94
CA SER A 85 0.18 6.92 4.10
C SER A 85 0.65 6.27 5.38
N ALA A 86 0.49 6.99 6.50
CA ALA A 86 0.46 6.36 7.81
C ALA A 86 -0.57 5.22 7.83
N THR A 87 -0.44 4.32 8.80
CA THR A 87 -1.27 3.12 8.90
C THR A 87 -2.77 3.43 8.70
N ALA A 88 -3.37 2.83 7.67
CA ALA A 88 -4.72 3.09 7.20
C ALA A 88 -5.56 1.82 6.97
N ARG A 89 -4.96 0.63 7.10
CA ARG A 89 -5.62 -0.66 6.80
C ARG A 89 -6.49 -1.20 7.96
N PHE A 90 -6.36 -0.66 9.18
CA PHE A 90 -7.26 -0.95 10.31
C PHE A 90 -7.61 0.34 11.06
N ALA A 91 -8.90 0.64 11.20
CA ALA A 91 -9.41 1.87 11.82
C ALA A 91 -8.82 2.13 13.21
N GLN A 92 -8.65 1.08 14.01
CA GLN A 92 -8.06 1.12 15.36
C GLN A 92 -6.56 1.53 15.41
N HIS A 93 -5.88 1.55 14.26
CA HIS A 93 -4.46 1.94 14.15
C HIS A 93 -4.26 3.24 13.37
N ILE A 94 -5.35 3.91 12.94
CA ILE A 94 -5.27 5.21 12.27
C ILE A 94 -5.09 6.29 13.34
N LYS A 95 -3.84 6.60 13.70
CA LYS A 95 -3.51 7.64 14.69
C LYS A 95 -2.98 8.93 14.08
N THR A 96 -2.67 8.94 12.79
CA THR A 96 -2.03 10.10 12.15
C THR A 96 -2.53 10.25 10.72
N LEU A 97 -2.93 11.48 10.35
CA LEU A 97 -3.35 11.81 8.98
C LEU A 97 -2.15 12.31 8.16
N LYS A 98 -1.13 11.45 7.99
CA LYS A 98 0.06 11.75 7.17
C LYS A 98 0.07 10.90 5.91
N ARG A 99 0.48 11.52 4.79
CA ARG A 99 0.67 10.85 3.51
C ARG A 99 1.70 11.58 2.64
N THR A 100 2.29 10.86 1.70
CA THR A 100 3.06 11.45 0.61
C THR A 100 2.15 12.02 -0.46
N SER A 101 2.72 12.83 -1.35
CA SER A 101 2.08 13.14 -2.64
C SER A 101 1.86 11.88 -3.46
N VAL A 102 0.86 11.95 -4.33
CA VAL A 102 0.57 10.91 -5.32
C VAL A 102 1.52 11.06 -6.50
N VAL A 103 2.18 9.98 -6.90
CA VAL A 103 3.17 9.94 -7.97
C VAL A 103 2.65 9.08 -9.11
N LYS A 104 2.74 9.59 -10.34
CA LYS A 104 2.42 8.85 -11.57
C LYS A 104 3.54 7.85 -11.87
N VAL A 105 3.17 6.62 -12.20
CA VAL A 105 4.09 5.54 -12.58
C VAL A 105 3.58 4.91 -13.86
N ILE A 106 4.48 4.74 -14.83
CA ILE A 106 4.25 3.85 -15.96
C ILE A 106 4.72 2.46 -15.52
N TRP A 107 3.81 1.50 -15.51
CA TRP A 107 4.10 0.16 -15.01
C TRP A 107 5.12 -0.54 -15.93
N PRO A 108 6.18 -1.17 -15.38
CA PRO A 108 7.21 -1.84 -16.17
C PRO A 108 6.70 -3.13 -16.83
#